data_AF-A0A4R2IJU7-F1
#
_entry.id   AF-A0A4R2IJU7-F1
#
_cell.length_a   1.000
_cell.length_b   1.000
_cell.length_c   1.000
_cell.angle_alpha   90.00
_cell.angle_beta   90.00
_cell.angle_gamma   90.00
#
_symmetry.space_group_name_H-M   'P 1'
#
loop_
_entity.id
_entity.type
_entity.pdbx_description
1 polymer ?
#
loop_
_entity_poly.entity_id
_entity_poly.type
_entity_poly.pdbx_seq_one_letter_code
_entity_poly.pdbx_strand_id
1 'polypeptide(L)'
;MGKKRNSALAAAIVAAAFAPAAHAMHVDPHGLGQVLVFPYYTANGGNDTLLVISNATAQAKALRVRFHEGYDGREVLDLDVYVAPHGA
;
A
#
# COMPACT_ATOMS: atom_id res chain seq x y z
N MET A 1 10.18 40.89 -24.69
CA MET A 1 10.49 39.68 -23.87
C MET A 1 9.48 39.40 -22.72
N GLY A 2 8.41 40.20 -22.51
CA GLY A 2 7.49 40.01 -21.36
C GLY A 2 6.30 39.05 -21.59
N LYS A 3 5.74 39.00 -22.80
CA LYS A 3 4.52 38.22 -23.09
C LYS A 3 4.73 36.70 -22.94
N LYS A 4 5.87 36.17 -23.39
CA LYS A 4 6.21 34.74 -23.27
C LYS A 4 6.43 34.28 -21.82
N ARG A 5 6.99 35.16 -20.97
CA ARG A 5 7.19 34.87 -19.53
C ARG A 5 5.85 34.82 -18.79
N ASN A 6 4.95 35.74 -19.11
CA ASN A 6 3.59 35.75 -18.55
C ASN A 6 2.77 34.54 -19.04
N SER A 7 2.93 34.13 -20.30
CA SER A 7 2.29 32.92 -20.83
C SER A 7 2.84 31.64 -20.18
N ALA A 8 4.14 31.56 -19.92
CA ALA A 8 4.74 30.41 -19.23
C ALA A 8 4.28 30.33 -17.76
N LEU A 9 4.17 31.47 -17.08
CA LEU A 9 3.65 31.53 -15.71
C LEU A 9 2.18 31.12 -15.64
N ALA A 10 1.35 31.59 -16.58
CA ALA A 10 -0.05 31.20 -16.68
C ALA A 10 -0.21 29.69 -16.95
N ALA A 11 0.62 29.12 -17.83
CA ALA A 11 0.62 27.68 -18.10
C ALA A 11 1.02 26.84 -16.89
N ALA A 12 2.02 27.30 -16.11
CA ALA A 12 2.44 26.62 -14.89
C ALA A 12 1.36 26.62 -13.80
N ILE A 13 0.62 27.72 -13.64
CA ILE A 13 -0.49 27.82 -12.68
C ILE A 13 -1.62 26.86 -13.06
N VAL A 14 -1.98 26.80 -14.35
CA VAL A 14 -3.00 25.86 -14.84
C VAL A 14 -2.53 24.42 -14.64
N ALA A 15 -1.29 24.09 -14.96
CA ALA A 15 -0.74 22.75 -14.76
C ALA A 15 -0.74 22.33 -13.28
N ALA A 16 -0.43 23.26 -12.36
CA ALA A 16 -0.46 22.98 -10.92
C ALA A 16 -1.89 22.80 -10.39
N ALA A 17 -2.87 23.54 -10.92
CA ALA A 17 -4.27 23.42 -10.52
C ALA A 17 -4.91 22.08 -10.92
N PHE A 18 -4.39 21.43 -11.96
CA PHE A 18 -4.85 20.11 -12.44
C PHE A 18 -3.86 18.98 -12.16
N ALA A 19 -2.79 19.25 -11.39
CA ALA A 19 -1.89 18.19 -10.97
C ALA A 19 -2.69 17.21 -10.10
N PRO A 20 -2.69 15.90 -10.42
CA PRO A 20 -3.34 14.92 -9.56
C PRO A 20 -2.72 15.02 -8.17
N ALA A 21 -3.55 15.19 -7.15
CA ALA A 21 -3.07 15.14 -5.77
C ALA A 21 -2.45 13.75 -5.55
N ALA A 22 -1.13 13.69 -5.38
CA ALA A 22 -0.46 12.48 -4.94
C ALA A 22 -0.98 12.18 -3.53
N HIS A 23 -1.84 11.17 -3.39
CA HIS A 23 -2.34 10.75 -2.10
C HIS A 23 -1.20 9.97 -1.42
N ALA A 24 -0.41 10.68 -0.62
CA ALA A 24 0.60 10.06 0.21
C ALA A 24 -0.07 9.10 1.19
N MET A 25 0.47 7.89 1.32
CA MET A 25 0.05 6.96 2.35
C MET A 25 0.37 7.57 3.72
N HIS A 26 -0.65 7.74 4.57
CA HIS A 26 -0.48 8.26 5.92
C HIS A 26 -0.63 7.13 6.92
N VAL A 27 0.34 7.00 7.83
CA VAL A 27 0.27 6.05 8.94
C VAL A 27 -0.61 6.66 10.02
N ASP A 28 -1.70 5.97 10.35
CA ASP A 28 -2.56 6.39 11.44
C ASP A 28 -1.79 6.35 12.78
N PRO A 29 -1.86 7.40 13.63
CA PRO A 29 -1.15 7.45 14.91
C PRO A 29 -1.54 6.35 15.90
N HIS A 30 -2.71 5.72 15.71
CA HIS A 30 -3.19 4.59 16.50
C HIS A 30 -2.93 3.25 15.79
N GLY A 31 -2.24 3.26 14.64
CA GLY A 31 -1.95 2.07 13.84
C GLY A 31 -3.19 1.47 13.15
N LEU A 32 -4.26 2.24 13.01
CA LEU A 32 -5.54 1.79 12.45
C LEU A 32 -5.72 2.30 11.02
N GLY A 33 -5.97 1.40 10.07
CA GLY A 33 -6.25 1.80 8.69
C GLY A 33 -6.12 0.65 7.71
N GLN A 34 -6.66 0.84 6.52
CA GLN A 34 -6.46 -0.08 5.39
C GLN A 34 -5.61 0.63 4.35
N VAL A 35 -4.53 -0.02 3.93
CA VAL A 35 -3.74 0.43 2.80
C VAL A 35 -3.66 -0.67 1.75
N LEU A 36 -3.88 -0.30 0.49
CA LEU A 36 -3.71 -1.21 -0.62
C LEU A 36 -2.23 -1.21 -1.01
N VAL A 37 -1.46 -2.09 -0.37
CA VAL A 37 -0.09 -2.40 -0.78
C VAL A 37 -0.15 -3.63 -1.68
N PHE A 38 0.50 -3.58 -2.83
CA PHE A 38 0.77 -4.75 -3.66
C PHE A 38 2.22 -5.20 -3.40
N PRO A 39 2.48 -5.98 -2.34
CA PRO A 39 3.80 -6.50 -2.09
C PRO A 39 4.16 -7.48 -3.22
N TYR A 40 5.26 -7.21 -3.92
CA TYR A 40 5.85 -8.15 -4.86
C TYR A 40 6.67 -9.16 -4.06
N TYR A 41 6.19 -10.40 -3.95
CA TYR A 41 7.02 -11.51 -3.47
C TYR A 41 7.60 -12.26 -4.67
N THR A 42 8.81 -12.78 -4.52
CA THR A 42 9.50 -13.56 -5.56
C THR A 42 10.17 -14.76 -4.94
N ALA A 43 10.06 -15.92 -5.61
CA ALA A 43 10.81 -17.13 -5.24
C ALA A 43 12.22 -17.14 -5.87
N ASN A 44 12.56 -16.13 -6.69
CA ASN A 44 13.85 -16.04 -7.37
C ASN A 44 14.91 -15.40 -6.47
N GLY A 45 16.12 -15.99 -6.46
CA GLY A 45 17.34 -15.28 -6.06
C GLY A 45 17.53 -14.98 -4.57
N GLY A 46 17.15 -15.90 -3.66
CA GLY A 46 17.47 -15.77 -2.23
C GLY A 46 16.78 -14.59 -1.52
N ASN A 47 15.67 -14.11 -2.07
CA ASN A 47 14.86 -13.06 -1.45
C ASN A 47 13.88 -13.67 -0.45
N ASP A 48 13.90 -13.16 0.78
CA ASP A 48 12.93 -13.54 1.81
C ASP A 48 11.80 -12.51 1.87
N THR A 49 10.56 -12.99 2.00
CA THR A 49 9.38 -12.14 2.21
C THR A 49 8.91 -12.27 3.65
N LEU A 50 9.01 -11.20 4.43
CA LEU A 50 8.51 -11.14 5.81
C LEU A 50 7.08 -10.56 5.83
N LEU A 51 6.14 -11.33 6.38
CA LEU A 51 4.77 -10.88 6.66
C LEU A 51 4.57 -10.77 8.18
N VAL A 52 4.19 -9.59 8.65
CA VAL A 52 3.86 -9.32 10.06
C VAL A 52 2.37 -9.04 10.18
N ILE A 53 1.68 -9.77 11.05
CA ILE A 53 0.25 -9.63 11.32
C ILE A 53 0.09 -9.28 12.80
N SER A 54 -0.33 -8.04 13.07
CA SER A 54 -0.59 -7.58 14.44
C SER A 54 -2.09 -7.38 14.68
N ASN A 55 -2.50 -7.51 15.95
CA ASN A 55 -3.88 -7.30 16.34
C ASN A 55 -3.99 -6.27 17.47
N ALA A 56 -4.26 -5.02 17.11
CA ALA A 56 -4.41 -3.93 18.06
C ALA A 56 -5.73 -3.93 18.87
N THR A 57 -6.69 -4.82 18.58
CA THR A 57 -8.01 -4.81 19.22
C THR A 57 -8.11 -5.84 20.35
N ALA A 58 -9.11 -5.65 21.22
CA ALA A 58 -9.44 -6.58 22.30
C ALA A 58 -10.20 -7.84 21.81
N GLN A 59 -10.42 -7.98 20.51
CA GLN A 59 -11.16 -9.11 19.91
C GLN A 59 -10.19 -10.01 19.17
N ALA A 60 -10.38 -11.33 19.27
CA ALA A 60 -9.62 -12.29 18.48
C ALA A 60 -9.97 -12.15 16.97
N LYS A 61 -9.03 -12.48 16.10
CA LYS A 61 -9.22 -12.43 14.64
C LYS A 61 -8.89 -13.78 14.01
N ALA A 62 -9.74 -14.20 13.09
CA ALA A 62 -9.45 -15.31 12.18
C ALA A 62 -9.27 -14.73 10.77
N LEU A 63 -8.13 -15.00 10.15
CA LEU A 63 -7.72 -14.44 8.87
C LEU A 63 -7.42 -15.57 7.90
N ARG A 64 -7.82 -15.40 6.64
CA ARG A 64 -7.39 -16.26 5.54
C ARG A 64 -6.45 -15.48 4.64
N VAL A 65 -5.18 -15.89 4.61
CA VAL A 65 -4.10 -15.21 3.90
C VAL A 65 -3.73 -16.01 2.67
N ARG A 66 -3.88 -15.42 1.47
CA ARG A 66 -3.61 -16.07 0.18
C ARG A 66 -2.52 -15.35 -0.59
N PHE A 67 -1.56 -16.11 -1.08
CA PHE A 67 -0.50 -15.64 -1.97
C PHE A 67 -0.83 -16.05 -3.40
N HIS A 68 -0.77 -15.08 -4.31
CA HIS A 68 -1.06 -15.28 -5.73
C HIS A 68 0.18 -15.00 -6.57
N GLU A 69 0.50 -15.88 -7.51
CA GLU A 69 1.59 -15.60 -8.44
C GLU A 69 1.28 -14.42 -9.38
N GLY A 70 2.32 -13.74 -9.84
CA GLY A 70 2.16 -12.54 -10.68
C GLY A 70 1.75 -12.79 -12.13
N TYR A 71 1.86 -14.02 -12.65
CA TYR A 71 1.58 -14.32 -14.07
C TYR A 71 0.09 -14.56 -14.30
N ASP A 72 -0.47 -15.64 -13.72
CA ASP A 72 -1.88 -16.03 -13.92
C ASP A 72 -2.75 -15.81 -12.67
N GLY A 73 -2.22 -15.20 -11.60
CA GLY A 73 -2.97 -14.96 -10.36
C GLY A 73 -3.33 -16.24 -9.59
N ARG A 74 -2.70 -17.37 -9.91
CA ARG A 74 -2.96 -18.65 -9.25
C ARG A 74 -2.53 -18.58 -7.79
N GLU A 75 -3.33 -19.17 -6.92
CA GLU A 75 -2.98 -19.32 -5.51
C GLU A 75 -1.80 -20.29 -5.37
N VAL A 76 -0.77 -19.86 -4.63
CA VAL A 76 0.44 -20.67 -4.37
C VAL A 76 0.63 -21.01 -2.89
N LEU A 77 0.00 -20.25 -2.00
CA LEU A 77 0.01 -20.48 -0.56
C LEU A 77 -1.27 -19.92 0.06
N ASP A 78 -1.82 -20.64 1.01
CA ASP A 78 -3.04 -20.28 1.72
C ASP A 78 -2.92 -20.70 3.19
N LEU A 79 -3.22 -19.77 4.08
CA LEU A 79 -3.02 -19.90 5.52
C LEU A 79 -4.25 -19.41 6.28
N ASP A 80 -4.76 -20.26 7.16
CA ASP A 80 -5.71 -19.85 8.19
C ASP A 80 -4.93 -19.41 9.44
N VAL A 81 -4.97 -18.12 9.73
CA VAL A 81 -4.23 -17.49 10.83
C VAL A 81 -5.20 -17.03 11.91
N TYR A 82 -5.02 -17.55 13.11
CA TYR A 82 -5.79 -17.16 14.29
C TYR A 82 -4.92 -16.28 15.18
N VAL A 83 -5.33 -15.02 15.37
CA VAL A 83 -4.57 -14.02 16.10
C VAL A 83 -5.31 -13.65 17.39
N ALA A 84 -4.61 -13.78 18.52
CA ALA A 84 -5.14 -13.41 19.83
C ALA A 84 -5.40 -11.89 19.92
N PRO A 85 -6.26 -11.44 20.87
CA PRO A 85 -6.36 -10.03 21.23
C PRO A 85 -4.99 -9.44 21.62
N HIS A 86 -4.74 -8.18 21.24
CA HIS A 86 -3.52 -7.45 21.61
C HIS A 86 -2.18 -8.15 21.26
N GLY A 87 -2.13 -8.89 20.14
CA GLY A 87 -0.91 -9.54 19.64
C GLY A 87 0.02 -8.55 18.92
N ALA A 88 1.32 -8.67 19.18
CA ALA A 88 2.40 -7.90 18.56
C ALA A 88 2.67 -8.35 17.12
#